data_AF-A0A1I0W4A3-F1
#
_entry.id   AF-A0A1I0W4A3-F1
#
_cell.length_a   1.000
_cell.length_b   1.000
_cell.length_c   1.000
_cell.angle_alpha   90.00
_cell.angle_beta   90.00
_cell.angle_gamma   90.00
#
_symmetry.space_group_name_H-M   'P 1'
#
loop_
_entity.id
_entity.type
_entity.pdbx_description
1 polymer ?
#
loop_
_entity_poly.entity_id
_entity_poly.type
_entity_poly.pdbx_seq_one_letter_code
_entity_poly.pdbx_strand_id
1 'polypeptide(L)'
;MEEIKITEIDGIKIGQVEDEKAATGVSVILCEKGMAAGLDVRGGGPASRESELMNPLAAAQEIHAVVLSGGSAFGLDAAGGVMEFLEEKNIGFDVGVTKVPLVCQADIFDLTVGDSHIRPDKNMGYEAAKKAFEGGNYKDGNFGAGCGASVGKIMGMDFAMKSGIGSYAISIGDFKIGAIVCLNALGDIFDYEKGEKIAGLLREDKKSFRSTLDIMCSSLEVKENKFVGNTTIACVITNGKFDKTKLCKIAGMAHNGYARSINPVHTSCDGDSIYAVSVGDIDVDQDLAGSLAALVISKAIEKAVKCAKSAYGLLAYDDINMEG
;
A
#
# COMPACT_ATOMS: atom_id res chain seq x y z
N MET A 1 5.89 3.16 -24.08
CA MET A 1 5.61 3.16 -22.64
C MET A 1 6.21 4.43 -22.10
N GLU A 2 5.40 5.27 -21.48
CA GLU A 2 5.81 6.58 -20.96
C GLU A 2 5.46 6.64 -19.48
N GLU A 3 6.36 7.19 -18.65
CA GLU A 3 6.07 7.43 -17.23
C GLU A 3 5.13 8.62 -17.10
N ILE A 4 4.08 8.47 -16.30
CA ILE A 4 3.09 9.50 -15.98
C ILE A 4 2.94 9.61 -14.47
N LYS A 5 2.31 10.68 -13.97
CA LYS A 5 1.93 10.73 -12.56
C LYS A 5 0.75 9.81 -12.29
N ILE A 6 0.69 9.24 -11.09
CA ILE A 6 -0.45 8.42 -10.66
C ILE A 6 -1.79 9.17 -10.72
N THR A 7 -1.75 10.49 -10.52
CA THR A 7 -2.92 11.39 -10.60
C THR A 7 -3.37 11.71 -12.03
N GLU A 8 -2.64 11.26 -13.05
CA GLU A 8 -3.06 11.38 -14.46
C GLU A 8 -3.95 10.22 -14.91
N ILE A 9 -4.22 9.23 -14.05
CA ILE A 9 -5.25 8.22 -14.29
C ILE A 9 -6.60 8.83 -13.91
N ASP A 10 -7.39 9.14 -14.93
CA ASP A 10 -8.67 9.84 -14.78
C ASP A 10 -9.67 9.03 -13.94
N GLY A 11 -10.57 9.73 -13.25
CA GLY A 11 -11.64 9.10 -12.46
C GLY A 11 -11.24 8.67 -11.05
N ILE A 12 -9.96 8.78 -10.69
CA ILE A 12 -9.45 8.53 -9.33
C ILE A 12 -9.04 9.84 -8.66
N LYS A 13 -9.35 9.95 -7.37
CA LYS A 13 -8.87 11.01 -6.49
C LYS A 13 -8.16 10.40 -5.29
N ILE A 14 -7.06 11.03 -4.86
CA ILE A 14 -6.20 10.49 -3.80
C ILE A 14 -5.93 11.55 -2.74
N GLY A 15 -6.16 11.21 -1.48
CA GLY A 15 -6.01 12.11 -0.34
C GLY A 15 -5.26 11.46 0.81
N GLN A 16 -4.51 12.28 1.54
CA GLN A 16 -3.63 11.84 2.63
C GLN A 16 -3.78 12.73 3.86
N VAL A 17 -3.82 12.10 5.02
CA VAL A 17 -3.71 12.74 6.33
C VAL A 17 -2.78 11.89 7.18
N GLU A 18 -1.88 12.54 7.92
CA GLU A 18 -0.94 11.91 8.82
C GLU A 18 -0.88 12.67 10.14
N ASP A 19 -0.56 11.95 11.21
CA ASP A 19 -0.04 12.53 12.44
C ASP A 19 1.48 12.28 12.46
N GLU A 20 2.23 13.32 12.12
CA GLU A 20 3.69 13.26 12.06
C GLU A 20 4.32 12.95 13.43
N LYS A 21 3.67 13.26 14.55
CA LYS A 21 4.23 12.98 15.89
C LYS A 21 3.96 11.55 16.31
N ALA A 22 2.76 11.04 16.03
CA ALA A 22 2.39 9.65 16.29
C ALA A 22 2.99 8.67 15.27
N ALA A 23 3.55 9.17 14.16
CA ALA A 23 4.12 8.38 13.08
C ALA A 23 3.09 7.44 12.45
N THR A 24 1.93 7.97 12.06
CA THR A 24 0.87 7.17 11.44
C THR A 24 0.01 8.01 10.50
N GLY A 25 -0.84 7.37 9.69
CA GLY A 25 -1.73 8.09 8.78
C GLY A 25 -2.62 7.23 7.90
N VAL A 26 -3.37 7.91 7.04
CA VAL A 26 -4.34 7.34 6.09
C VAL A 26 -4.04 7.85 4.68
N SER A 27 -4.17 6.98 3.69
CA SER A 27 -4.23 7.33 2.27
C SER A 27 -5.50 6.75 1.66
N VAL A 28 -6.36 7.61 1.14
CA VAL A 28 -7.65 7.23 0.54
C VAL A 28 -7.56 7.37 -0.97
N ILE A 29 -7.88 6.30 -1.69
CA ILE A 29 -8.06 6.28 -3.15
C ILE A 29 -9.56 6.14 -3.40
N LEU A 30 -10.19 7.12 -4.04
CA LEU A 30 -11.65 7.14 -4.25
C LEU A 30 -12.04 7.36 -5.70
N CYS A 31 -13.20 6.81 -6.07
CA CYS A 31 -13.87 7.05 -7.34
C CYS A 31 -15.33 7.45 -7.09
N GLU A 32 -15.74 8.61 -7.58
CA GLU A 32 -17.11 9.12 -7.39
C GLU A 32 -18.17 8.26 -8.08
N LYS A 33 -17.80 7.62 -9.20
CA LYS A 33 -18.69 6.83 -10.03
C LYS A 33 -18.71 5.35 -9.68
N GLY A 34 -17.91 4.93 -8.70
CA GLY A 34 -17.60 3.52 -8.48
C GLY A 34 -16.44 3.04 -9.36
N MET A 35 -15.71 2.05 -8.85
CA MET A 35 -14.61 1.39 -9.56
C MET A 35 -14.74 -0.12 -9.40
N ALA A 36 -14.60 -0.86 -10.50
CA ALA A 36 -14.47 -2.31 -10.44
C ALA A 36 -13.23 -2.63 -9.62
N ALA A 37 -13.29 -3.67 -8.78
CA ALA A 37 -12.19 -3.98 -7.88
C ALA A 37 -11.97 -5.49 -7.71
N GLY A 38 -10.73 -5.84 -7.42
CA GLY A 38 -10.30 -7.15 -6.98
C GLY A 38 -9.22 -7.02 -5.90
N LEU A 39 -8.92 -8.14 -5.23
CA LEU A 39 -7.96 -8.23 -4.12
C LEU A 39 -7.26 -9.58 -4.14
N ASP A 40 -5.97 -9.58 -3.84
CA ASP A 40 -5.23 -10.76 -3.41
C ASP A 40 -4.58 -10.47 -2.05
N VAL A 41 -4.70 -11.39 -1.11
CA VAL A 41 -4.11 -11.32 0.24
C VAL A 41 -3.22 -12.53 0.42
N ARG A 42 -1.93 -12.29 0.70
CA ARG A 42 -0.93 -13.37 0.81
C ARG A 42 -0.19 -13.41 2.13
N GLY A 43 -0.14 -12.30 2.86
CA GLY A 43 0.43 -12.28 4.19
C GLY A 43 -0.36 -13.15 5.17
N GLY A 44 0.30 -13.70 6.19
CA GLY A 44 -0.35 -14.49 7.24
C GLY A 44 -1.11 -13.69 8.30
N GLY A 45 -0.91 -12.37 8.39
CA GLY A 45 -1.56 -11.51 9.38
C GLY A 45 -2.20 -10.24 8.80
N PRO A 46 -3.17 -10.35 7.88
CA PRO A 46 -3.81 -9.20 7.27
C PRO A 46 -4.73 -8.45 8.26
N ALA A 47 -4.64 -7.13 8.27
CA ALA A 47 -5.68 -6.25 8.82
C ALA A 47 -6.49 -5.72 7.64
N SER A 48 -7.73 -6.19 7.46
CA SER A 48 -8.55 -5.85 6.30
C SER A 48 -10.01 -5.66 6.67
N ARG A 49 -10.67 -4.77 5.94
CA ARG A 49 -12.11 -4.51 6.03
C ARG A 49 -12.74 -4.63 4.65
N GLU A 50 -13.95 -5.20 4.60
CA GLU A 50 -14.76 -5.36 3.38
C GLU A 50 -14.07 -6.20 2.28
N SER A 51 -13.06 -7.00 2.64
CA SER A 51 -12.35 -7.87 1.69
C SER A 51 -13.24 -8.92 1.04
N GLU A 52 -14.29 -9.38 1.73
CA GLU A 52 -15.24 -10.37 1.19
C GLU A 52 -16.04 -9.84 -0.01
N LEU A 53 -16.13 -8.51 -0.19
CA LEU A 53 -16.73 -7.93 -1.40
C LEU A 53 -15.97 -8.34 -2.68
N MET A 54 -14.69 -8.69 -2.55
CA MET A 54 -13.83 -9.11 -3.65
C MET A 54 -14.02 -10.58 -4.02
N ASN A 55 -14.83 -11.33 -3.27
CA ASN A 55 -15.25 -12.67 -3.64
C ASN A 55 -16.04 -12.62 -4.97
N PRO A 56 -15.70 -13.46 -5.98
CA PRO A 56 -16.46 -13.56 -7.23
C PRO A 56 -17.96 -13.81 -7.04
N LEU A 57 -18.37 -14.40 -5.91
CA LEU A 57 -19.77 -14.66 -5.58
C LEU A 57 -20.50 -13.45 -4.97
N ALA A 58 -19.77 -12.44 -4.50
CA ALA A 58 -20.38 -11.24 -3.94
C ALA A 58 -21.03 -10.38 -5.03
N ALA A 59 -22.23 -9.87 -4.75
CA ALA A 59 -23.04 -9.14 -5.73
C ALA A 59 -22.43 -7.81 -6.18
N ALA A 60 -21.79 -7.08 -5.25
CA ALA A 60 -21.18 -5.78 -5.54
C ALA A 60 -20.09 -5.92 -6.60
N GLN A 61 -20.23 -5.28 -7.76
CA GLN A 61 -19.21 -5.30 -8.81
C GLN A 61 -18.19 -4.16 -8.67
N GLU A 62 -18.59 -3.10 -7.96
CA GLU A 62 -17.84 -1.86 -7.82
C GLU A 62 -17.75 -1.47 -6.35
N ILE A 63 -16.66 -0.78 -6.00
CA ILE A 63 -16.46 -0.12 -4.71
C ILE A 63 -16.22 1.38 -4.93
N HIS A 64 -16.22 2.16 -3.86
CA HIS A 64 -16.13 3.63 -3.95
C HIS A 64 -14.79 4.15 -3.42
N ALA A 65 -14.15 3.41 -2.52
CA ALA A 65 -12.81 3.74 -2.05
C ALA A 65 -12.00 2.51 -1.62
N VAL A 66 -10.68 2.63 -1.75
CA VAL A 66 -9.68 1.79 -1.09
C VAL A 66 -8.90 2.68 -0.12
N VAL A 67 -8.83 2.25 1.13
CA VAL A 67 -8.08 2.91 2.20
C VAL A 67 -6.82 2.10 2.48
N LEU A 68 -5.67 2.76 2.45
CA LEU A 68 -4.42 2.25 2.97
C LEU A 68 -4.14 3.01 4.26
N SER A 69 -3.86 2.34 5.38
CA SER A 69 -3.62 3.03 6.66
C SER A 69 -2.53 2.39 7.52
N GLY A 70 -2.13 3.11 8.56
CA GLY A 70 -1.39 2.59 9.70
C GLY A 70 -2.31 2.13 10.84
N GLY A 71 -1.76 1.96 12.04
CA GLY A 71 -2.52 1.64 13.24
C GLY A 71 -2.90 0.16 13.42
N SER A 72 -2.43 -0.73 12.54
CA SER A 72 -2.82 -2.15 12.51
C SER A 72 -4.35 -2.31 12.48
N ALA A 73 -4.91 -3.39 13.02
CA ALA A 73 -6.35 -3.65 13.00
C ALA A 73 -7.22 -2.54 13.62
N PHE A 74 -6.62 -1.67 14.44
CA PHE A 74 -7.33 -0.53 14.99
C PHE A 74 -7.52 0.62 14.00
N GLY A 75 -6.65 0.74 12.99
CA GLY A 75 -6.77 1.74 11.93
C GLY A 75 -8.00 1.54 11.05
N LEU A 76 -8.61 0.35 11.08
CA LEU A 76 -9.81 -0.02 10.31
C LEU A 76 -11.04 0.86 10.62
N ASP A 77 -10.98 1.64 11.70
CA ASP A 77 -11.95 2.68 12.03
C ASP A 77 -11.94 3.84 11.01
N ALA A 78 -10.82 4.07 10.29
CA ALA A 78 -10.69 5.14 9.29
C ALA A 78 -11.69 5.00 8.14
N ALA A 79 -11.97 3.80 7.66
CA ALA A 79 -13.01 3.56 6.64
C ALA A 79 -14.39 4.07 7.06
N GLY A 80 -14.71 4.10 8.35
CA GLY A 80 -15.97 4.67 8.83
C GLY A 80 -16.11 6.16 8.53
N GLY A 81 -15.01 6.91 8.55
CA GLY A 81 -15.01 8.33 8.20
C GLY A 81 -15.08 8.57 6.69
N VAL A 82 -14.43 7.71 5.92
CA VAL A 82 -14.55 7.72 4.46
C VAL A 82 -16.00 7.43 4.04
N MET A 83 -16.66 6.46 4.68
CA MET A 83 -18.08 6.17 4.43
C MET A 83 -18.95 7.38 4.76
N GLU A 84 -18.78 7.99 5.93
CA GLU A 84 -19.53 9.19 6.32
C GLU A 84 -19.37 10.31 5.28
N PHE A 85 -18.13 10.61 4.87
CA PHE A 85 -17.88 11.62 3.85
C PHE A 85 -18.56 11.31 2.51
N LEU A 86 -18.48 10.07 2.03
CA LEU A 86 -19.08 9.67 0.76
C LEU A 86 -20.61 9.67 0.80
N GLU A 87 -21.21 9.28 1.93
CA GLU A 87 -22.65 9.36 2.15
C GLU A 87 -23.14 10.82 2.07
N GLU A 88 -22.45 11.76 2.71
CA GLU A 88 -22.76 13.20 2.62
C GLU A 88 -22.67 13.75 1.19
N LYS A 89 -21.80 13.16 0.35
CA LYS A 89 -21.69 13.48 -1.08
C LYS A 89 -22.67 12.71 -1.96
N ASN A 90 -23.55 11.89 -1.38
CA ASN A 90 -24.50 11.04 -2.10
C ASN A 90 -23.79 10.11 -3.11
N ILE A 91 -22.67 9.51 -2.68
CA ILE A 91 -21.85 8.55 -3.43
C ILE A 91 -21.95 7.20 -2.72
N GLY A 92 -22.32 6.16 -3.45
CA GLY A 92 -22.52 4.82 -2.90
C GLY A 92 -23.45 3.97 -3.76
N PHE A 93 -23.58 2.70 -3.37
CA PHE A 93 -24.53 1.78 -3.96
C PHE A 93 -25.95 2.14 -3.53
N ASP A 94 -26.84 2.40 -4.50
CA ASP A 94 -28.23 2.76 -4.22
C ASP A 94 -29.03 1.55 -3.71
N VAL A 95 -29.46 1.63 -2.45
CA VAL A 95 -30.31 0.61 -1.80
C VAL A 95 -31.78 1.02 -1.73
N GLY A 96 -32.18 2.06 -2.47
CA GLY A 96 -33.54 2.59 -2.58
C GLY A 96 -33.94 3.57 -1.46
N VAL A 97 -33.30 3.51 -0.30
CA VAL A 97 -33.56 4.43 0.84
C VAL A 97 -32.39 5.37 1.15
N THR A 98 -31.17 4.96 0.77
CA THR A 98 -29.94 5.74 0.85
C THR A 98 -28.94 5.17 -0.15
N LYS A 99 -27.77 5.78 -0.26
CA LYS A 99 -26.61 5.19 -0.92
C LYS A 99 -25.63 4.68 0.12
N VAL A 100 -25.22 3.43 -0.01
CA VAL A 100 -24.25 2.78 0.88
C VAL A 100 -22.86 2.81 0.21
N PRO A 101 -21.92 3.62 0.70
CA PRO A 101 -20.56 3.60 0.20
C PRO A 101 -19.88 2.28 0.55
N LEU A 102 -19.29 1.63 -0.45
CA LEU A 102 -18.48 0.42 -0.25
C LEU A 102 -17.00 0.83 -0.17
N VAL A 103 -16.41 0.69 1.02
CA VAL A 103 -15.07 1.17 1.34
C VAL A 103 -14.21 0.01 1.84
N CYS A 104 -13.28 -0.45 1.01
CA CYS A 104 -12.32 -1.47 1.38
C CYS A 104 -11.10 -0.85 2.07
N GLN A 105 -10.46 -1.59 2.97
CA GLN A 105 -9.27 -1.10 3.67
C GLN A 105 -8.26 -2.20 3.92
N ALA A 106 -6.98 -1.85 3.94
CA ALA A 106 -5.91 -2.64 4.53
C ALA A 106 -4.93 -1.77 5.32
N ASP A 107 -4.39 -2.32 6.41
CA ASP A 107 -3.57 -1.56 7.35
C ASP A 107 -2.20 -2.19 7.59
N ILE A 108 -1.18 -1.33 7.73
CA ILE A 108 0.15 -1.71 8.20
C ILE A 108 0.24 -1.66 9.72
N PHE A 109 1.18 -2.41 10.27
CA PHE A 109 1.60 -2.28 11.66
C PHE A 109 2.72 -1.24 11.81
N ASP A 110 2.41 -0.06 12.36
CA ASP A 110 3.37 1.04 12.61
C ASP A 110 3.46 1.46 14.09
N LEU A 111 2.76 0.75 14.99
CA LEU A 111 2.66 1.07 16.43
C LEU A 111 4.01 1.01 17.18
N THR A 112 5.08 0.49 16.56
CA THR A 112 6.43 0.42 17.12
C THR A 112 7.30 1.64 16.82
N VAL A 113 6.80 2.60 16.04
CA VAL A 113 7.61 3.74 15.54
C VAL A 113 7.37 5.01 16.34
N GLY A 114 6.11 5.42 16.49
CA GLY A 114 5.71 6.62 17.23
C GLY A 114 4.86 6.29 18.47
N ASP A 115 3.85 7.12 18.73
CA ASP A 115 2.94 6.91 19.86
C ASP A 115 1.86 5.87 19.53
N SER A 116 2.02 4.66 20.06
CA SER A 116 1.07 3.55 19.86
C SER A 116 -0.36 3.81 20.35
N HIS A 117 -0.60 4.87 21.14
CA HIS A 117 -1.94 5.25 21.61
C HIS A 117 -2.67 6.19 20.65
N ILE A 118 -1.96 6.79 19.69
CA ILE A 118 -2.54 7.63 18.64
C ILE A 118 -2.45 6.86 17.33
N ARG A 119 -3.62 6.59 16.75
CA ARG A 119 -3.78 5.76 15.56
C ARG A 119 -4.79 6.39 14.62
N PRO A 120 -4.81 6.01 13.33
CA PRO A 120 -5.85 6.42 12.41
C PRO A 120 -7.23 6.09 12.96
N ASP A 121 -8.13 7.05 12.87
CA ASP A 121 -9.49 6.97 13.37
C ASP A 121 -10.48 7.44 12.30
N LYS A 122 -11.76 7.44 12.68
CA LYS A 122 -12.85 7.93 11.82
C LYS A 122 -12.57 9.36 11.30
N ASN A 123 -12.12 10.28 12.14
CA ASN A 123 -11.89 11.67 11.74
C ASN A 123 -10.75 11.79 10.73
N MET A 124 -9.65 11.05 10.92
CA MET A 124 -8.53 11.03 9.99
C MET A 124 -8.94 10.49 8.62
N GLY A 125 -9.76 9.42 8.59
CA GLY A 125 -10.32 8.88 7.34
C GLY A 125 -11.25 9.86 6.62
N TYR A 126 -12.13 10.54 7.36
CA TYR A 126 -13.02 11.58 6.82
C TYR A 126 -12.21 12.72 6.17
N GLU A 127 -11.22 13.27 6.88
CA GLU A 127 -10.39 14.36 6.36
C GLU A 127 -9.54 13.94 5.15
N ALA A 128 -9.06 12.69 5.11
CA ALA A 128 -8.35 12.17 3.95
C ALA A 128 -9.26 12.04 2.73
N ALA A 129 -10.49 11.56 2.90
CA ALA A 129 -11.50 11.51 1.83
C ALA A 129 -11.88 12.91 1.34
N LYS A 130 -12.03 13.87 2.25
CA LYS A 130 -12.28 15.28 1.92
C LYS A 130 -11.16 15.89 1.09
N LYS A 131 -9.90 15.74 1.52
CA LYS A 131 -8.74 16.24 0.76
C LYS A 131 -8.63 15.59 -0.62
N ALA A 132 -8.91 14.28 -0.72
CA ALA A 132 -8.98 13.61 -2.02
C ALA A 132 -10.03 14.29 -2.92
N PHE A 133 -11.22 14.58 -2.39
CA PHE A 133 -12.31 15.20 -3.14
C PHE A 133 -12.00 16.63 -3.60
N GLU A 134 -11.30 17.42 -2.77
CA GLU A 134 -10.93 18.84 -2.97
C GLU A 134 -9.72 19.06 -3.90
N GLY A 135 -9.38 18.08 -4.74
CA GLY A 135 -8.30 18.17 -5.74
C GLY A 135 -7.09 17.28 -5.45
N GLY A 136 -7.10 16.58 -4.32
CA GLY A 136 -6.07 15.63 -3.93
C GLY A 136 -4.80 16.29 -3.41
N ASN A 137 -4.08 15.57 -2.57
CA ASN A 137 -2.82 16.04 -1.97
C ASN A 137 -1.74 14.95 -1.91
N TYR A 138 -1.86 13.92 -2.74
CA TYR A 138 -0.97 12.77 -2.71
C TYR A 138 0.50 13.14 -2.90
N LYS A 139 1.36 12.58 -2.04
CA LYS A 139 2.82 12.68 -2.07
C LYS A 139 3.44 11.34 -1.69
N ASP A 140 4.58 11.04 -2.32
CA ASP A 140 5.46 9.94 -1.94
C ASP A 140 6.34 10.33 -0.73
N GLY A 141 6.78 9.34 0.04
CA GLY A 141 7.61 9.51 1.24
C GLY A 141 6.83 9.26 2.54
N ASN A 142 7.04 10.11 3.55
CA ASN A 142 6.49 9.92 4.90
C ASN A 142 5.06 10.50 5.06
N PHE A 143 4.21 10.36 4.04
CA PHE A 143 2.85 10.93 4.04
C PHE A 143 1.78 9.85 4.13
N GLY A 144 0.61 10.21 4.67
CA GLY A 144 -0.52 9.30 4.85
C GLY A 144 -0.11 7.98 5.51
N ALA A 145 -0.51 6.85 4.93
CA ALA A 145 -0.17 5.52 5.43
C ALA A 145 1.35 5.26 5.51
N GLY A 146 2.15 5.97 4.72
CA GLY A 146 3.61 5.86 4.71
C GLY A 146 4.30 6.53 5.90
N CYS A 147 3.60 7.32 6.70
CA CYS A 147 4.18 8.11 7.77
C CYS A 147 5.00 7.24 8.74
N GLY A 148 4.41 6.16 9.26
CA GLY A 148 5.04 5.19 10.16
C GLY A 148 5.74 4.01 9.49
N ALA A 149 5.79 3.95 8.17
CA ALA A 149 6.28 2.76 7.46
C ALA A 149 7.80 2.56 7.63
N SER A 150 8.21 1.29 7.81
CA SER A 150 9.63 0.89 7.99
C SER A 150 9.94 -0.52 7.44
N VAL A 151 11.22 -0.81 7.17
CA VAL A 151 11.67 -2.08 6.56
C VAL A 151 12.89 -2.70 7.27
N GLY A 152 13.17 -3.99 7.03
CA GLY A 152 14.37 -4.65 7.54
C GLY A 152 14.34 -4.94 9.04
N LYS A 153 13.24 -5.51 9.53
CA LYS A 153 12.87 -5.49 10.96
C LYS A 153 13.21 -6.76 11.75
N ILE A 154 13.84 -7.76 11.12
CA ILE A 154 14.03 -9.09 11.74
C ILE A 154 14.85 -9.07 13.05
N MET A 155 15.70 -8.06 13.25
CA MET A 155 16.49 -7.87 14.49
C MET A 155 15.96 -6.72 15.38
N GLY A 156 14.72 -6.28 15.16
CA GLY A 156 14.11 -5.17 15.86
C GLY A 156 14.35 -3.80 15.20
N MET A 157 13.68 -2.78 15.73
CA MET A 157 13.63 -1.44 15.13
C MET A 157 14.98 -0.71 15.13
N ASP A 158 15.91 -1.08 16.02
CA ASP A 158 17.24 -0.45 16.09
C ASP A 158 18.07 -0.63 14.80
N PHE A 159 17.74 -1.65 14.00
CA PHE A 159 18.37 -1.99 12.73
C PHE A 159 17.45 -1.82 11.53
N ALA A 160 16.23 -1.33 11.76
CA ALA A 160 15.28 -1.06 10.70
C ALA A 160 15.63 0.25 9.97
N MET A 161 15.09 0.39 8.77
CA MET A 161 15.16 1.62 8.00
C MET A 161 13.79 2.25 7.85
N LYS A 162 13.78 3.57 7.68
CA LYS A 162 12.60 4.31 7.27
C LYS A 162 12.30 3.99 5.80
N SER A 163 11.03 3.74 5.53
CA SER A 163 10.45 3.65 4.20
C SER A 163 9.25 4.61 4.13
N GLY A 164 8.28 4.38 3.25
CA GLY A 164 7.16 5.29 3.11
C GLY A 164 6.05 4.74 2.22
N ILE A 165 5.29 5.67 1.67
CA ILE A 165 4.38 5.43 0.57
C ILE A 165 5.04 5.87 -0.74
N GLY A 166 4.84 5.11 -1.82
CA GLY A 166 5.42 5.41 -3.12
C GLY A 166 4.45 5.10 -4.24
N SER A 167 4.55 5.83 -5.34
CA SER A 167 3.72 5.63 -6.52
C SER A 167 4.53 5.55 -7.80
N TYR A 168 4.00 4.81 -8.77
CA TYR A 168 4.54 4.78 -10.13
C TYR A 168 3.42 4.49 -11.11
N ALA A 169 3.41 5.17 -12.26
CA ALA A 169 2.42 4.95 -13.30
C ALA A 169 3.02 5.11 -14.69
N ILE A 170 2.43 4.39 -15.64
CA ILE A 170 2.83 4.41 -17.05
C ILE A 170 1.60 4.49 -17.96
N SER A 171 1.84 4.96 -19.19
CA SER A 171 0.90 4.88 -20.30
C SER A 171 1.46 4.10 -21.49
N ILE A 172 0.58 3.44 -22.23
CA ILE A 172 0.83 2.82 -23.54
C ILE A 172 -0.35 3.19 -24.44
N GLY A 173 -0.19 4.22 -25.26
CA GLY A 173 -1.33 4.84 -25.94
C GLY A 173 -2.34 5.35 -24.90
N ASP A 174 -3.61 4.97 -25.05
CA ASP A 174 -4.68 5.38 -24.14
C ASP A 174 -4.76 4.54 -22.85
N PHE A 175 -4.09 3.38 -22.81
CA PHE A 175 -4.06 2.54 -21.62
C PHE A 175 -3.11 3.12 -20.58
N LYS A 176 -3.60 3.26 -19.35
CA LYS A 176 -2.87 3.75 -18.18
C LYS A 176 -2.95 2.70 -17.07
N ILE A 177 -1.81 2.47 -16.42
CA ILE A 177 -1.73 1.62 -15.23
C ILE A 177 -0.67 2.17 -14.28
N GLY A 178 -0.97 2.15 -12.99
CA GLY A 178 -0.05 2.57 -11.94
C GLY A 178 -0.32 1.85 -10.64
N ALA A 179 0.52 2.10 -9.65
CA ALA A 179 0.36 1.57 -8.32
C ALA A 179 0.75 2.61 -7.26
N ILE A 180 0.14 2.45 -6.09
CA ILE A 180 0.51 3.11 -4.84
C ILE A 180 0.83 2.01 -3.83
N VAL A 181 1.97 2.10 -3.16
CA VAL A 181 2.47 1.09 -2.22
C VAL A 181 2.86 1.76 -0.91
N CYS A 182 2.26 1.34 0.20
CA CYS A 182 2.76 1.62 1.53
C CYS A 182 3.66 0.46 1.98
N LEU A 183 4.96 0.75 2.15
CA LEU A 183 6.01 -0.25 2.29
C LEU A 183 6.42 -0.44 3.74
N ASN A 184 5.87 -1.43 4.45
CA ASN A 184 6.24 -1.73 5.84
C ASN A 184 6.72 -3.20 6.02
N ALA A 185 7.60 -3.64 5.13
CA ALA A 185 8.03 -5.02 5.01
C ALA A 185 8.95 -5.53 6.14
N LEU A 186 8.91 -6.83 6.44
CA LEU A 186 9.93 -7.48 7.27
C LEU A 186 11.29 -7.49 6.56
N GLY A 187 11.26 -7.86 5.28
CA GLY A 187 12.42 -8.17 4.47
C GLY A 187 13.24 -6.99 4.00
N ASP A 188 14.29 -7.32 3.26
CA ASP A 188 15.16 -6.36 2.59
C ASP A 188 14.56 -5.96 1.24
N ILE A 189 14.82 -4.73 0.83
CA ILE A 189 14.25 -4.09 -0.37
C ILE A 189 15.29 -3.99 -1.47
N PHE A 190 14.92 -4.40 -2.68
CA PHE A 190 15.77 -4.46 -3.84
C PHE A 190 15.21 -3.60 -4.99
N ASP A 191 16.10 -2.85 -5.65
CA ASP A 191 15.87 -2.33 -6.99
C ASP A 191 15.80 -3.52 -7.94
N TYR A 192 14.63 -3.78 -8.51
CA TYR A 192 14.40 -5.00 -9.28
C TYR A 192 15.19 -5.02 -10.61
N GLU A 193 15.54 -3.85 -11.16
CA GLU A 193 16.25 -3.75 -12.44
C GLU A 193 17.75 -3.97 -12.25
N LYS A 194 18.29 -3.41 -11.17
CA LYS A 194 19.72 -3.50 -10.85
C LYS A 194 20.08 -4.72 -10.01
N GLY A 195 19.11 -5.29 -9.30
CA GLY A 195 19.35 -6.34 -8.31
C GLY A 195 20.04 -5.84 -7.05
N GLU A 196 20.10 -4.53 -6.84
CA GLU A 196 20.80 -3.89 -5.72
C GLU A 196 19.87 -3.76 -4.52
N LYS A 197 20.38 -4.08 -3.32
CA LYS A 197 19.66 -3.79 -2.08
C LYS A 197 19.68 -2.28 -1.82
N ILE A 198 18.50 -1.67 -1.79
CA ILE A 198 18.32 -0.22 -1.61
C ILE A 198 17.86 0.15 -0.20
N ALA A 199 17.21 -0.76 0.51
CA ALA A 199 16.89 -0.60 1.93
C ALA A 199 16.77 -1.97 2.59
N GLY A 200 16.75 -2.04 3.92
CA GLY A 200 16.58 -3.29 4.64
C GLY A 200 17.35 -3.30 5.93
N LEU A 201 17.73 -4.51 6.37
CA LEU A 201 18.35 -4.72 7.66
C LEU A 201 19.75 -4.09 7.74
N LEU A 202 19.91 -3.10 8.62
CA LEU A 202 21.18 -2.44 8.89
C LEU A 202 22.13 -3.33 9.68
N ARG A 203 23.43 -3.14 9.43
CA ARG A 203 24.51 -3.59 10.32
C ARG A 203 24.65 -2.67 11.54
N GLU A 204 25.50 -3.08 12.47
CA GLU A 204 25.84 -2.35 13.69
C GLU A 204 26.42 -0.96 13.40
N ASP A 205 27.08 -0.78 12.25
CA ASP A 205 27.63 0.50 11.79
C ASP A 205 26.56 1.50 11.31
N LYS A 206 25.32 1.03 11.06
CA LYS A 206 24.22 1.79 10.45
C LYS A 206 24.57 2.47 9.11
N LYS A 207 25.61 1.98 8.43
CA LYS A 207 26.10 2.49 7.14
C LYS A 207 26.00 1.46 6.02
N SER A 208 25.74 0.21 6.36
CA SER A 208 25.67 -0.87 5.38
C SER A 208 24.61 -1.90 5.76
N PHE A 209 24.33 -2.79 4.80
CA PHE A 209 23.30 -3.80 4.95
C PHE A 209 23.87 -5.18 5.33
N ARG A 210 23.03 -5.95 6.01
CA ARG A 210 23.12 -7.42 6.11
C ARG A 210 21.86 -8.05 5.53
N SER A 211 21.84 -9.37 5.43
CA SER A 211 20.75 -10.13 4.82
C SER A 211 19.75 -10.57 5.88
N THR A 212 18.49 -10.16 5.73
CA THR A 212 17.39 -10.65 6.56
C THR A 212 17.25 -12.17 6.44
N LEU A 213 17.42 -12.72 5.22
CA LEU A 213 17.34 -14.16 4.99
C LEU A 213 18.49 -14.92 5.68
N ASP A 214 19.72 -14.37 5.67
CA ASP A 214 20.85 -15.04 6.34
C ASP A 214 20.63 -15.09 7.85
N ILE A 215 20.05 -14.03 8.43
CA ILE A 215 19.64 -14.02 9.85
C ILE A 215 18.58 -15.09 10.11
N MET A 216 17.59 -15.24 9.22
CA MET A 216 16.59 -16.31 9.36
C MET A 216 17.22 -17.70 9.26
N CYS A 217 18.18 -17.91 8.36
CA CYS A 217 18.90 -19.17 8.21
C CYS A 217 19.85 -19.48 9.39
N SER A 218 20.18 -18.50 10.23
CA SER A 218 21.11 -18.69 11.35
C SER A 218 20.53 -19.53 12.50
N SER A 219 19.21 -19.74 12.54
CA SER A 219 18.55 -20.58 13.54
C SER A 219 17.38 -21.37 12.94
N LEU A 220 17.31 -22.65 13.27
CA LEU A 220 16.17 -23.52 12.91
C LEU A 220 15.09 -23.55 14.02
N GLU A 221 15.24 -22.72 15.06
CA GLU A 221 14.31 -22.68 16.19
C GLU A 221 12.91 -22.22 15.75
N VAL A 222 11.90 -23.00 16.13
CA VAL A 222 10.50 -22.65 15.88
C VAL A 222 10.06 -21.60 16.90
N LYS A 223 9.82 -20.39 16.43
CA LYS A 223 9.13 -19.35 17.21
C LYS A 223 7.64 -19.42 16.90
N GLU A 224 6.84 -19.91 17.84
CA GLU A 224 5.38 -20.06 17.67
C GLU A 224 4.66 -18.70 17.69
N ASN A 225 5.00 -17.82 18.62
CA ASN A 225 4.46 -16.46 18.71
C ASN A 225 5.33 -15.48 17.93
N LYS A 226 5.20 -15.48 16.59
CA LYS A 226 5.83 -14.44 15.79
C LYS A 226 4.98 -13.18 15.86
N PHE A 227 5.56 -12.09 16.34
CA PHE A 227 4.90 -10.79 16.32
C PHE A 227 4.66 -10.37 14.86
N VAL A 228 3.39 -10.14 14.50
CA VAL A 228 2.97 -9.65 13.19
C VAL A 228 3.19 -8.12 13.17
N GLY A 229 4.43 -7.71 12.91
CA GLY A 229 4.84 -6.31 12.88
C GLY A 229 5.08 -5.76 11.48
N ASN A 230 4.68 -6.48 10.43
CA ASN A 230 5.11 -6.22 9.06
C ASN A 230 3.93 -6.36 8.10
N THR A 231 3.86 -5.48 7.10
CA THR A 231 2.79 -5.47 6.10
C THR A 231 3.22 -4.60 4.92
N THR A 232 3.16 -5.09 3.69
CA THR A 232 3.18 -4.23 2.49
C THR A 232 1.78 -4.21 1.89
N ILE A 233 1.18 -3.03 1.77
CA ILE A 233 -0.16 -2.87 1.20
C ILE A 233 -0.10 -1.98 -0.03
N ALA A 234 -0.89 -2.30 -1.04
CA ALA A 234 -0.92 -1.54 -2.27
C ALA A 234 -2.28 -1.50 -2.95
N CYS A 235 -2.41 -0.54 -3.87
CA CYS A 235 -3.49 -0.46 -4.83
C CYS A 235 -2.90 -0.27 -6.23
N VAL A 236 -3.21 -1.19 -7.13
CA VAL A 236 -2.99 -1.06 -8.58
C VAL A 236 -4.21 -0.36 -9.17
N ILE A 237 -3.98 0.65 -9.99
CA ILE A 237 -5.01 1.53 -10.56
C ILE A 237 -4.87 1.48 -12.08
N THR A 238 -5.97 1.28 -12.79
CA THR A 238 -5.97 1.24 -14.26
C THR A 238 -7.25 1.80 -14.88
N ASN A 239 -7.18 2.21 -16.14
CA ASN A 239 -8.37 2.51 -16.97
C ASN A 239 -8.72 1.36 -17.94
N GLY A 240 -8.13 0.17 -17.75
CA GLY A 240 -8.43 -1.01 -18.56
C GLY A 240 -9.74 -1.70 -18.15
N LYS A 241 -10.51 -2.16 -19.12
CA LYS A 241 -11.84 -2.76 -18.92
C LYS A 241 -11.75 -4.17 -18.32
N PHE A 242 -11.82 -4.25 -17.00
CA PHE A 242 -11.72 -5.51 -16.26
C PHE A 242 -12.88 -5.67 -15.27
N ASP A 243 -13.42 -6.89 -15.21
CA ASP A 243 -14.33 -7.28 -14.15
C ASP A 243 -13.58 -7.68 -12.87
N LYS A 244 -14.33 -7.89 -11.78
CA LYS A 244 -13.81 -8.32 -10.48
C LYS A 244 -12.88 -9.53 -10.58
N THR A 245 -13.28 -10.57 -11.32
CA THR A 245 -12.48 -11.81 -11.39
C THR A 245 -11.13 -11.56 -12.07
N LYS A 246 -11.14 -10.73 -13.11
CA LYS A 246 -9.92 -10.34 -13.80
C LYS A 246 -9.02 -9.48 -12.92
N LEU A 247 -9.60 -8.57 -12.14
CA LEU A 247 -8.87 -7.72 -11.21
C LEU A 247 -8.28 -8.52 -10.04
N CYS A 248 -8.97 -9.54 -9.50
CA CYS A 248 -8.38 -10.44 -8.50
C CYS A 248 -7.15 -11.16 -9.06
N LYS A 249 -7.22 -11.61 -10.32
CA LYS A 249 -6.07 -12.24 -10.98
C LYS A 249 -4.93 -11.23 -11.24
N ILE A 250 -5.24 -10.00 -11.64
CA ILE A 250 -4.25 -8.92 -11.82
C ILE A 250 -3.58 -8.60 -10.48
N ALA A 251 -4.35 -8.46 -9.39
CA ALA A 251 -3.82 -8.30 -8.04
C ALA A 251 -2.85 -9.44 -7.68
N GLY A 252 -3.24 -10.69 -7.94
CA GLY A 252 -2.36 -11.84 -7.68
C GLY A 252 -1.11 -11.91 -8.56
N MET A 253 -1.14 -11.36 -9.78
CA MET A 253 0.05 -11.18 -10.61
C MET A 253 0.92 -10.03 -10.10
N ALA A 254 0.32 -8.96 -9.59
CA ALA A 254 1.00 -7.79 -9.06
C ALA A 254 1.88 -8.13 -7.84
N HIS A 255 1.52 -9.15 -7.06
CA HIS A 255 2.35 -9.72 -6.00
C HIS A 255 3.74 -10.20 -6.48
N ASN A 256 3.90 -10.51 -7.78
CA ASN A 256 5.23 -10.78 -8.33
C ASN A 256 6.15 -9.56 -8.26
N GLY A 257 5.60 -8.34 -8.26
CA GLY A 257 6.34 -7.11 -8.02
C GLY A 257 6.89 -7.02 -6.60
N TYR A 258 6.12 -7.46 -5.61
CA TYR A 258 6.61 -7.61 -4.23
C TYR A 258 7.75 -8.62 -4.18
N ALA A 259 7.57 -9.82 -4.74
CA ALA A 259 8.60 -10.86 -4.72
C ALA A 259 9.90 -10.48 -5.46
N ARG A 260 9.83 -9.59 -6.47
CA ARG A 260 11.00 -9.03 -7.16
C ARG A 260 11.77 -8.02 -6.32
N SER A 261 11.08 -7.31 -5.44
CA SER A 261 11.62 -6.13 -4.73
C SER A 261 11.71 -6.31 -3.22
N ILE A 262 11.18 -7.37 -2.64
CA ILE A 262 11.15 -7.62 -1.19
C ILE A 262 11.60 -9.06 -0.95
N ASN A 263 12.63 -9.24 -0.12
CA ASN A 263 13.10 -10.57 0.25
C ASN A 263 13.52 -10.66 1.73
N PRO A 264 12.90 -11.55 2.53
CA PRO A 264 11.72 -12.36 2.21
C PRO A 264 10.43 -11.54 2.19
N VAL A 265 9.37 -12.11 1.61
CA VAL A 265 8.01 -11.52 1.54
C VAL A 265 6.95 -12.60 1.73
N HIS A 266 5.71 -12.22 2.05
CA HIS A 266 4.58 -13.14 2.28
C HIS A 266 4.82 -14.13 3.43
N THR A 267 5.61 -13.73 4.41
CA THR A 267 5.80 -14.55 5.60
C THR A 267 4.52 -14.56 6.43
N SER A 268 4.41 -15.51 7.36
CA SER A 268 3.30 -15.54 8.32
C SER A 268 3.23 -14.28 9.21
N CYS A 269 4.29 -13.48 9.25
CA CYS A 269 4.38 -12.24 10.01
C CYS A 269 4.02 -11.00 9.18
N ASP A 270 3.74 -11.17 7.89
CA ASP A 270 3.36 -10.11 6.97
C ASP A 270 1.84 -10.07 6.80
N GLY A 271 1.24 -8.90 6.62
CA GLY A 271 -0.17 -8.74 6.22
C GLY A 271 -0.35 -8.37 4.73
N ASP A 272 0.57 -8.80 3.87
CA ASP A 272 0.67 -8.34 2.49
C ASP A 272 -0.62 -8.49 1.68
N SER A 273 -1.09 -7.38 1.10
CA SER A 273 -2.36 -7.30 0.38
C SER A 273 -2.27 -6.31 -0.78
N ILE A 274 -2.78 -6.69 -1.96
CA ILE A 274 -2.86 -5.80 -3.13
C ILE A 274 -4.30 -5.73 -3.61
N TYR A 275 -4.86 -4.52 -3.60
CA TYR A 275 -6.08 -4.21 -4.34
C TYR A 275 -5.74 -3.89 -5.80
N ALA A 276 -6.61 -4.26 -6.73
CA ALA A 276 -6.55 -3.80 -8.11
C ALA A 276 -7.90 -3.18 -8.48
N VAL A 277 -7.89 -1.94 -8.96
CA VAL A 277 -9.10 -1.18 -9.29
C VAL A 277 -9.07 -0.70 -10.73
N SER A 278 -10.24 -0.68 -11.36
CA SER A 278 -10.44 -0.12 -12.69
C SER A 278 -11.56 0.92 -12.75
N VAL A 279 -11.30 2.00 -13.48
CA VAL A 279 -12.20 3.16 -13.68
C VAL A 279 -12.47 3.47 -15.15
N GLY A 280 -12.07 2.60 -16.07
CA GLY A 280 -12.16 2.88 -17.51
C GLY A 280 -12.53 1.67 -18.35
N ASP A 281 -12.68 1.94 -19.65
CA ASP A 281 -13.28 1.03 -20.63
C ASP A 281 -12.29 0.60 -21.74
N ILE A 282 -10.97 0.77 -21.53
CA ILE A 282 -9.97 0.40 -22.53
C ILE A 282 -9.79 -1.12 -22.58
N ASP A 283 -10.09 -1.75 -23.71
CA ASP A 283 -9.87 -3.19 -23.87
C ASP A 283 -8.36 -3.52 -23.89
N VAL A 284 -7.91 -4.31 -22.91
CA VAL A 284 -6.52 -4.73 -22.75
C VAL A 284 -6.45 -6.20 -22.35
N ASP A 285 -5.44 -6.90 -22.85
CA ASP A 285 -5.17 -8.27 -22.44
C ASP A 285 -4.83 -8.35 -20.94
N GLN A 286 -5.41 -9.33 -20.25
CA GLN A 286 -5.27 -9.47 -18.81
C GLN A 286 -3.83 -9.79 -18.39
N ASP A 287 -3.12 -10.63 -19.14
CA ASP A 287 -1.77 -11.05 -18.80
C ASP A 287 -0.78 -9.90 -19.03
N LEU A 288 -1.01 -9.08 -20.06
CA LEU A 288 -0.29 -7.82 -20.24
C LEU A 288 -0.52 -6.88 -19.04
N ALA A 289 -1.78 -6.63 -18.67
CA ALA A 289 -2.11 -5.75 -17.55
C ALA A 289 -1.53 -6.25 -16.22
N GLY A 290 -1.63 -7.55 -15.93
CA GLY A 290 -1.05 -8.16 -14.72
C GLY A 290 0.48 -8.15 -14.71
N SER A 291 1.13 -8.28 -15.87
CA SER A 291 2.59 -8.16 -15.98
C SER A 291 3.06 -6.74 -15.73
N LEU A 292 2.34 -5.75 -16.28
CA LEU A 292 2.61 -4.33 -16.03
C LEU A 292 2.26 -3.94 -14.59
N ALA A 293 1.24 -4.53 -13.98
CA ALA A 293 0.92 -4.34 -12.57
C ALA A 293 2.10 -4.72 -11.68
N ALA A 294 2.73 -5.87 -11.94
CA ALA A 294 3.94 -6.28 -11.22
C ALA A 294 5.12 -5.32 -11.43
N LEU A 295 5.28 -4.76 -12.63
CA LEU A 295 6.31 -3.75 -12.94
C LEU A 295 6.08 -2.45 -12.14
N VAL A 296 4.89 -1.87 -12.21
CA VAL A 296 4.59 -0.61 -11.53
C VAL A 296 4.64 -0.75 -10.00
N ILE A 297 4.31 -1.93 -9.47
CA ILE A 297 4.50 -2.24 -8.04
C ILE A 297 5.99 -2.19 -7.65
N SER A 298 6.88 -2.85 -8.39
CA SER A 298 8.33 -2.81 -8.09
C SER A 298 8.89 -1.39 -8.15
N LYS A 299 8.44 -0.59 -9.13
CA LYS A 299 8.82 0.83 -9.24
C LYS A 299 8.25 1.70 -8.13
N ALA A 300 7.01 1.47 -7.70
CA ALA A 300 6.41 2.18 -6.57
C ALA A 300 7.12 1.85 -5.24
N ILE A 301 7.59 0.61 -5.05
CA ILE A 301 8.45 0.23 -3.91
C ILE A 301 9.77 1.00 -3.93
N GLU A 302 10.41 1.12 -5.08
CA GLU A 302 11.63 1.92 -5.25
C GLU A 302 11.39 3.38 -4.83
N LYS A 303 10.28 3.98 -5.26
CA LYS A 303 9.88 5.35 -4.86
C LYS A 303 9.59 5.45 -3.36
N ALA A 304 8.92 4.47 -2.77
CA ALA A 304 8.63 4.44 -1.33
C ALA A 304 9.91 4.46 -0.47
N VAL A 305 11.00 3.85 -0.96
CA VAL A 305 12.33 3.91 -0.32
C VAL A 305 13.03 5.24 -0.60
N LYS A 306 13.17 5.62 -1.87
CA LYS A 306 13.98 6.79 -2.27
C LYS A 306 13.36 8.13 -1.90
N CYS A 307 12.03 8.21 -1.76
CA CYS A 307 11.34 9.43 -1.35
C CYS A 307 11.14 9.53 0.17
N ALA A 308 11.40 8.47 0.93
CA ALA A 308 11.35 8.51 2.39
C ALA A 308 12.46 9.41 2.95
N LYS A 309 12.18 10.03 4.10
CA LYS A 309 13.14 10.86 4.83
C LYS A 309 13.34 10.32 6.23
N SER A 310 14.56 10.40 6.75
CA SER A 310 14.86 9.98 8.12
C SER A 310 13.88 10.58 9.12
N ALA A 311 13.31 9.74 9.97
CA ALA A 311 12.34 10.13 10.98
C ALA A 311 12.27 9.07 12.07
N TYR A 312 11.88 9.47 13.28
CA TYR A 312 11.63 8.54 14.41
C TYR A 312 12.85 7.68 14.79
N GLY A 313 14.07 8.20 14.55
CA GLY A 313 15.32 7.47 14.78
C GLY A 313 15.65 6.41 13.73
N LEU A 314 14.85 6.29 12.67
CA LEU A 314 15.07 5.38 11.54
C LEU A 314 15.76 6.12 10.38
N LEU A 315 16.85 5.54 9.87
CA LEU A 315 17.58 6.08 8.73
C LEU A 315 16.85 5.83 7.41
N ALA A 316 16.88 6.77 6.48
CA ALA A 316 16.32 6.62 5.14
C ALA A 316 17.41 6.32 4.10
N TYR A 317 16.98 6.06 2.86
CA TYR A 317 17.85 5.76 1.73
C TYR A 317 18.98 6.79 1.54
N ASP A 318 18.66 8.07 1.63
CA ASP A 318 19.62 9.16 1.41
C ASP A 318 20.74 9.17 2.45
N ASP A 319 20.47 8.73 3.70
CA ASP A 319 21.46 8.77 4.78
C ASP A 319 22.55 7.70 4.65
N ILE A 320 22.26 6.63 3.89
CA ILE A 320 23.20 5.52 3.67
C ILE A 320 24.06 5.77 2.41
N ASN A 321 23.51 6.49 1.42
CA ASN A 321 24.16 6.70 0.13
C ASN A 321 24.98 8.00 0.02
N MET A 322 25.13 8.76 1.10
CA MET A 322 25.91 10.02 1.12
C MET A 322 27.45 9.83 1.10
N GLU A 323 27.97 8.60 1.08
CA GLU A 323 29.42 8.31 0.99
C GLU A 323 29.86 7.76 -0.38
N GLY A 324 29.07 7.95 -1.44
CA GLY A 324 29.38 7.57 -2.83
C GLY A 324 29.97 8.68 -3.70
#